data_AF-A0A382S6A9-F1
#
_entry.id   AF-A0A382S6A9-F1
#
_cell.length_a   1.000
_cell.length_b   1.000
_cell.length_c   1.000
_cell.angle_alpha   90.00
_cell.angle_beta   90.00
_cell.angle_gamma   90.00
#
_symmetry.space_group_name_H-M   'P 1'
#
loop_
_entity.id
_entity.type
_entity.pdbx_description
1 polymer ?
#
loop_
_entity_poly.entity_id
_entity_poly.type
_entity_poly.pdbx_seq_one_letter_code
_entity_poly.pdbx_strand_id
1 'polypeptide(L)'
;REDHSRRFEFKATTSVFDAYYENGKIFEILIYFENEKNKSKGKAESLAEKYAFMIGQMPNVLLQRLDAAHIYADVLGISNASANERIINIHPEGEEGYNFGTAIEELFIHELVHASLDKPIHGVYKAVNKKRHKNETIKSKKLNWGDWRQAVKKDKKKYITEYAKTTIHEDLAESFTAWLALRYKGDRISDLQKQAIENKIPNRIKFFDEQQFDMHPLVLNN
;
A
#
# COMPACT_ATOMS: atom_id res chain seq x y z
N ARG A 1 -0.36 4.74 -50.56
CA ARG A 1 -0.39 5.70 -49.43
C ARG A 1 -0.99 4.96 -48.26
N GLU A 2 -0.18 4.58 -47.28
CA GLU A 2 -0.66 3.98 -46.05
C GLU A 2 -1.41 5.04 -45.25
N ASP A 3 -2.62 4.70 -44.82
CA ASP A 3 -3.50 5.57 -44.05
C ASP A 3 -3.17 5.42 -42.55
N HIS A 4 -2.56 6.46 -41.96
CA HIS A 4 -2.25 6.56 -40.53
C HIS A 4 -3.39 7.19 -39.70
N SER A 5 -4.64 7.24 -40.21
CA SER A 5 -5.74 7.96 -39.56
C SER A 5 -6.40 7.27 -38.36
N ARG A 6 -5.98 6.06 -37.97
CA ARG A 6 -6.46 5.42 -36.72
C ARG A 6 -5.39 5.53 -35.63
N ARG A 7 -5.29 6.69 -34.97
CA ARG A 7 -4.44 6.92 -33.79
C ARG A 7 -5.14 6.55 -32.48
N PHE A 8 -5.63 5.32 -32.34
CA PHE A 8 -6.10 4.81 -31.04
C PHE A 8 -6.37 3.32 -31.11
N GLU A 9 -5.69 2.54 -30.28
CA GLU A 9 -6.13 1.19 -29.92
C GLU A 9 -6.33 1.17 -28.40
N PHE A 10 -7.57 1.30 -27.95
CA PHE A 10 -7.92 1.19 -26.53
C PHE A 10 -8.32 -0.23 -26.21
N LYS A 11 -7.49 -0.88 -25.41
CA LYS A 11 -7.76 -2.19 -24.85
C LYS A 11 -7.59 -2.12 -23.33
N ALA A 12 -8.54 -1.49 -22.65
CA ALA A 12 -8.73 -1.75 -21.23
C ALA A 12 -10.06 -2.49 -21.06
N THR A 13 -10.00 -3.80 -20.85
CA THR A 13 -11.08 -4.49 -20.13
C THR A 13 -10.78 -4.40 -18.66
N THR A 14 -10.97 -3.21 -18.10
CA THR A 14 -10.94 -3.05 -16.65
C THR A 14 -12.18 -3.70 -16.08
N SER A 15 -11.98 -4.69 -15.21
CA SER A 15 -13.06 -5.24 -14.41
C SER A 15 -13.07 -4.55 -13.05
N VAL A 16 -14.21 -3.98 -12.67
CA VAL A 16 -14.36 -3.26 -11.40
C VAL A 16 -15.21 -4.09 -10.46
N PHE A 17 -14.71 -4.31 -9.25
CA PHE A 17 -15.38 -5.04 -8.19
C PHE A 17 -15.49 -4.14 -6.95
N ASP A 18 -16.62 -4.23 -6.25
CA ASP A 18 -16.77 -3.62 -4.94
C ASP A 18 -16.53 -4.70 -3.86
N ALA A 19 -15.56 -4.47 -2.97
CA ALA A 19 -15.32 -5.34 -1.82
C ALA A 19 -16.00 -4.74 -0.58
N TYR A 20 -16.90 -5.51 0.04
CA TYR A 20 -17.66 -5.12 1.22
C TYR A 20 -17.10 -5.84 2.45
N TYR A 21 -16.82 -5.08 3.52
CA TYR A 21 -16.24 -5.60 4.75
C TYR A 21 -17.21 -5.46 5.92
N GLU A 22 -17.09 -6.35 6.91
CA GLU A 22 -18.00 -6.43 8.07
C GLU A 22 -18.05 -5.12 8.88
N ASN A 23 -16.96 -4.36 8.90
CA ASN A 23 -16.88 -3.05 9.55
C ASN A 23 -17.53 -1.91 8.72
N GLY A 24 -18.27 -2.24 7.66
CA GLY A 24 -18.95 -1.30 6.77
C GLY A 24 -18.05 -0.60 5.76
N LYS A 25 -16.73 -0.87 5.74
CA LYS A 25 -15.84 -0.33 4.71
C LYS A 25 -16.14 -0.94 3.35
N ILE A 26 -15.98 -0.13 2.31
CA ILE A 26 -16.17 -0.51 0.91
C ILE A 26 -14.97 0.02 0.13
N PHE A 27 -14.30 -0.84 -0.62
CA PHE A 27 -13.18 -0.49 -1.50
C PHE A 27 -13.46 -0.96 -2.91
N GLU A 28 -13.07 -0.16 -3.90
CA GLU A 28 -13.08 -0.59 -5.30
C GLU A 28 -11.80 -1.37 -5.61
N ILE A 29 -11.93 -2.47 -6.34
CA ILE A 29 -10.80 -3.25 -6.84
C ILE A 29 -10.92 -3.30 -8.36
N LEU A 30 -9.93 -2.72 -9.03
CA LEU A 30 -9.89 -2.61 -10.48
C LEU A 30 -8.83 -3.55 -11.01
N ILE A 31 -9.24 -4.53 -11.81
CA ILE A 31 -8.34 -5.49 -12.44
C ILE A 31 -8.12 -5.08 -13.89
N TYR A 32 -6.87 -4.82 -14.24
CA TYR A 32 -6.41 -4.46 -15.57
C TYR A 32 -5.69 -5.64 -16.19
N PHE A 33 -6.03 -5.93 -17.45
CA PHE A 33 -5.30 -6.84 -18.31
C PHE A 33 -4.95 -6.14 -19.63
N GLU A 34 -3.72 -6.31 -20.09
CA GLU A 34 -3.26 -5.89 -21.42
C GLU A 34 -3.11 -7.09 -22.36
N ASN A 35 -2.53 -8.19 -21.87
CA ASN A 35 -2.11 -9.33 -22.69
C ASN A 35 -3.11 -10.50 -22.68
N GLU A 36 -3.99 -10.56 -21.67
CA GLU A 36 -5.02 -11.58 -21.53
C GLU A 36 -6.06 -11.48 -22.65
N LYS A 37 -5.92 -12.33 -23.68
CA LYS A 37 -6.78 -12.36 -24.86
C LYS A 37 -8.21 -12.81 -24.55
N ASN A 38 -8.38 -13.66 -23.55
CA ASN A 38 -9.68 -14.27 -23.24
C ASN A 38 -10.50 -13.45 -22.24
N LYS A 39 -9.94 -12.37 -21.67
CA LYS A 39 -10.63 -11.41 -20.78
C LYS A 39 -11.58 -12.11 -19.81
N SER A 40 -11.11 -13.24 -19.26
CA SER A 40 -11.94 -14.17 -18.51
C SER A 40 -12.45 -13.45 -17.27
N LYS A 41 -13.77 -13.18 -17.24
CA LYS A 41 -14.45 -12.62 -16.07
C LYS A 41 -14.07 -13.40 -14.80
N GLY A 42 -13.97 -14.72 -14.89
CA GLY A 42 -13.57 -15.58 -13.76
C GLY A 42 -12.13 -15.35 -13.28
N LYS A 43 -11.17 -15.07 -14.18
CA LYS A 43 -9.80 -14.72 -13.78
C LYS A 43 -9.77 -13.36 -13.08
N ALA A 44 -10.50 -12.37 -13.61
CA ALA A 44 -10.61 -11.05 -12.98
C ALA A 44 -11.25 -11.15 -11.59
N GLU A 45 -12.32 -11.93 -11.46
CA GLU A 45 -13.01 -12.16 -10.19
C GLU A 45 -12.14 -12.86 -9.16
N SER A 46 -11.42 -13.92 -9.57
CA SER A 46 -10.48 -14.62 -8.68
C SER A 46 -9.33 -13.72 -8.21
N LEU A 47 -8.78 -12.86 -9.07
CA LEU A 47 -7.78 -11.87 -8.66
C LEU A 47 -8.38 -10.82 -7.73
N ALA A 48 -9.58 -10.31 -8.04
CA ALA A 48 -10.26 -9.36 -7.18
C ALA A 48 -10.53 -9.93 -5.79
N GLU A 49 -10.97 -11.18 -5.69
CA GLU A 49 -11.16 -11.90 -4.43
C GLU A 49 -9.84 -12.05 -3.66
N LYS A 50 -8.76 -12.44 -4.33
CA LYS A 50 -7.41 -12.54 -3.73
C LYS A 50 -6.98 -11.21 -3.09
N TYR A 51 -7.09 -10.11 -3.82
CA TYR A 51 -6.66 -8.79 -3.32
C TYR A 51 -7.67 -8.20 -2.32
N ALA A 52 -8.96 -8.50 -2.44
CA ALA A 52 -9.96 -8.14 -1.42
C ALA A 52 -9.65 -8.81 -0.08
N PHE A 53 -9.30 -10.09 -0.11
CA PHE A 53 -8.88 -10.84 1.07
C PHE A 53 -7.62 -10.21 1.69
N MET A 54 -6.60 -9.92 0.88
CA MET A 54 -5.38 -9.26 1.35
C MET A 54 -5.67 -7.88 1.98
N ILE A 55 -6.50 -7.05 1.35
CA ILE A 55 -6.95 -5.76 1.92
C ILE A 55 -7.65 -5.98 3.26
N GLY A 56 -8.48 -7.02 3.40
CA GLY A 56 -9.18 -7.34 4.66
C GLY A 56 -8.25 -7.70 5.82
N GLN A 57 -7.02 -8.14 5.52
CA GLN A 57 -6.01 -8.45 6.52
C GLN A 57 -5.14 -7.25 6.91
N MET A 58 -5.23 -6.14 6.15
CA MET A 58 -4.44 -4.94 6.42
C MET A 58 -4.97 -4.19 7.64
N PRO A 59 -4.08 -3.59 8.45
CA PRO A 59 -4.50 -2.86 9.64
C PRO A 59 -5.33 -1.63 9.26
N ASN A 60 -6.33 -1.33 10.09
CA ASN A 60 -7.27 -0.23 9.86
C ASN A 60 -6.57 1.12 9.61
N VAL A 61 -5.43 1.40 10.24
CA VAL A 61 -4.62 2.60 10.00
C VAL A 61 -4.13 2.73 8.56
N LEU A 62 -3.86 1.62 7.87
CA LEU A 62 -3.43 1.62 6.47
C LEU A 62 -4.62 1.68 5.51
N LEU A 63 -5.82 1.38 5.97
CA LEU A 63 -7.06 1.41 5.19
C LEU A 63 -7.93 2.65 5.45
N GLN A 64 -7.57 3.49 6.42
CA GLN A 64 -8.38 4.63 6.88
C GLN A 64 -8.73 5.61 5.75
N ARG A 65 -7.95 5.61 4.68
CA ARG A 65 -8.13 6.53 3.56
C ARG A 65 -8.17 5.89 2.21
N LEU A 66 -7.86 4.60 2.06
CA LEU A 66 -7.94 3.91 0.78
C LEU A 66 -9.34 4.06 0.16
N ASP A 67 -9.39 4.35 -1.14
CA ASP A 67 -10.63 4.35 -1.92
C ASP A 67 -10.67 3.15 -2.88
N ALA A 68 -9.54 2.86 -3.53
CA ALA A 68 -9.44 1.79 -4.51
C ALA A 68 -8.03 1.17 -4.59
N ALA A 69 -7.98 -0.10 -4.98
CA ALA A 69 -6.76 -0.80 -5.38
C ALA A 69 -6.82 -1.14 -6.88
N HIS A 70 -5.84 -0.65 -7.62
CA HIS A 70 -5.68 -0.89 -9.05
C HIS A 70 -4.64 -1.99 -9.24
N ILE A 71 -5.06 -3.12 -9.81
CA ILE A 71 -4.22 -4.29 -9.99
C ILE A 71 -3.95 -4.49 -11.47
N TYR A 72 -2.68 -4.34 -11.84
CA TYR A 72 -2.17 -4.50 -13.18
C TYR A 72 -1.71 -5.94 -13.38
N ALA A 73 -2.67 -6.83 -13.67
CA ALA A 73 -2.51 -8.28 -13.49
C ALA A 73 -1.47 -8.94 -14.40
N ASP A 74 -1.25 -8.39 -15.60
CA ASP A 74 -0.31 -8.91 -16.61
C ASP A 74 0.44 -7.77 -17.34
N VAL A 75 0.55 -6.62 -16.66
CA VAL A 75 1.22 -5.43 -17.16
C VAL A 75 2.44 -5.19 -16.28
N LEU A 76 3.62 -5.20 -16.88
CA LEU A 76 4.88 -4.89 -16.19
C LEU A 76 4.88 -3.40 -15.80
N GLY A 77 5.38 -3.09 -14.61
CA GLY A 77 5.50 -1.71 -14.17
C GLY A 77 5.97 -1.56 -12.73
N ILE A 78 6.07 -0.30 -12.30
CA ILE A 78 6.43 0.05 -10.92
C ILE A 78 5.14 0.33 -10.15
N SER A 79 4.90 -0.47 -9.12
CA SER A 79 3.85 -0.18 -8.14
C SER A 79 4.07 1.18 -7.48
N ASN A 80 2.97 1.88 -7.20
CA ASN A 80 3.01 3.21 -6.59
C ASN A 80 1.67 3.52 -5.94
N ALA A 81 1.61 4.61 -5.19
CA ALA A 81 0.39 5.07 -4.56
C ALA A 81 0.20 6.58 -4.72
N SER A 82 -1.06 7.00 -4.70
CA SER A 82 -1.46 8.40 -4.74
C SER A 82 -2.11 8.76 -3.42
N ALA A 83 -1.40 9.49 -2.55
CA ALA A 83 -2.00 10.02 -1.33
C ALA A 83 -3.20 10.93 -1.64
N ASN A 84 -3.12 11.70 -2.74
CA ASN A 84 -4.15 12.65 -3.16
C ASN A 84 -5.46 11.95 -3.59
N GLU A 85 -5.35 10.95 -4.47
CA GLU A 85 -6.49 10.19 -4.99
C GLU A 85 -6.89 9.00 -4.11
N ARG A 86 -6.01 8.66 -3.15
CA ARG A 86 -6.17 7.58 -2.18
C ARG A 86 -6.25 6.19 -2.83
N ILE A 87 -5.42 5.99 -3.83
CA ILE A 87 -5.33 4.73 -4.57
C ILE A 87 -3.95 4.12 -4.42
N ILE A 88 -3.89 2.80 -4.54
CA ILE A 88 -2.66 2.05 -4.76
C ILE A 88 -2.72 1.41 -6.15
N ASN A 89 -1.59 1.45 -6.86
CA ASN A 89 -1.37 0.81 -8.14
C ASN A 89 -0.38 -0.33 -7.91
N ILE A 90 -0.80 -1.56 -8.18
CA ILE A 90 -0.04 -2.76 -7.88
C ILE A 90 0.23 -3.50 -9.18
N HIS A 91 1.51 -3.65 -9.49
CA HIS A 91 2.04 -4.50 -10.54
C HIS A 91 2.62 -5.76 -9.89
N PRO A 92 1.92 -6.91 -9.93
CA PRO A 92 2.40 -8.16 -9.33
C PRO A 92 3.68 -8.68 -9.99
N GLU A 93 3.87 -8.31 -11.25
CA GLU A 93 5.12 -8.45 -11.99
C GLU A 93 5.70 -7.05 -12.21
N GLY A 94 6.82 -6.77 -11.54
CA GLY A 94 7.55 -5.53 -11.63
C GLY A 94 8.20 -5.32 -13.00
N GLU A 95 8.85 -4.18 -13.17
CA GLU A 95 9.73 -3.96 -14.32
C GLU A 95 10.78 -5.09 -14.44
N GLU A 96 11.22 -5.35 -15.67
CA GLU A 96 12.14 -6.45 -16.00
C GLU A 96 11.61 -7.87 -15.70
N GLY A 97 10.33 -8.02 -15.36
CA GLY A 97 9.69 -9.31 -15.12
C GLY A 97 9.91 -9.88 -13.72
N TYR A 98 10.35 -9.05 -12.76
CA TYR A 98 10.46 -9.48 -11.37
C TYR A 98 9.08 -9.84 -10.80
N ASN A 99 8.87 -11.08 -10.40
CA ASN A 99 7.62 -11.50 -9.78
C ASN A 99 7.69 -11.32 -8.26
N PHE A 100 6.82 -10.48 -7.69
CA PHE A 100 6.80 -10.23 -6.25
C PHE A 100 6.45 -11.47 -5.43
N GLY A 101 5.70 -12.43 -5.98
CA GLY A 101 5.40 -13.70 -5.31
C GLY A 101 4.88 -13.50 -3.88
N THR A 102 5.64 -13.98 -2.89
CA THR A 102 5.33 -13.85 -1.46
C THR A 102 5.59 -12.44 -0.89
N ALA A 103 6.39 -11.60 -1.57
CA ALA A 103 6.69 -10.23 -1.17
C ALA A 103 5.57 -9.24 -1.54
N ILE A 104 4.51 -9.69 -2.21
CA ILE A 104 3.38 -8.83 -2.58
C ILE A 104 2.67 -8.21 -1.36
N GLU A 105 2.69 -8.90 -0.21
CA GLU A 105 2.14 -8.38 1.06
C GLU A 105 2.94 -7.16 1.54
N GLU A 106 4.27 -7.24 1.49
CA GLU A 106 5.17 -6.14 1.88
C GLU A 106 5.00 -4.94 0.95
N LEU A 107 4.88 -5.19 -0.36
CA LEU A 107 4.58 -4.14 -1.34
C LEU A 107 3.23 -3.47 -1.04
N PHE A 108 2.19 -4.25 -0.74
CA PHE A 108 0.89 -3.71 -0.36
C PHE A 108 0.97 -2.81 0.87
N ILE A 109 1.68 -3.25 1.91
CA ILE A 109 1.88 -2.46 3.14
C ILE A 109 2.58 -1.14 2.82
N HIS A 110 3.65 -1.21 2.02
CA HIS A 110 4.43 -0.05 1.58
C HIS A 110 3.53 0.97 0.86
N GLU A 111 2.79 0.54 -0.17
CA GLU A 111 1.92 1.44 -0.95
C GLU A 111 0.76 2.01 -0.12
N LEU A 112 0.24 1.22 0.84
CA LEU A 112 -0.81 1.70 1.73
C LEU A 112 -0.32 2.76 2.72
N VAL A 113 0.96 2.73 3.12
CA VAL A 113 1.55 3.81 3.93
C VAL A 113 1.47 5.13 3.16
N HIS A 114 1.83 5.14 1.88
CA HIS A 114 1.70 6.32 1.03
C HIS A 114 0.23 6.74 0.85
N ALA A 115 -0.68 5.81 0.57
CA ALA A 115 -2.09 6.15 0.37
C ALA A 115 -2.76 6.71 1.65
N SER A 116 -2.34 6.26 2.84
CA SER A 116 -3.04 6.55 4.10
C SER A 116 -2.31 7.48 5.06
N LEU A 117 -0.99 7.42 5.16
CA LEU A 117 -0.21 8.16 6.16
C LEU A 117 0.50 9.38 5.58
N ASP A 118 0.72 9.42 4.26
CA ASP A 118 1.32 10.59 3.64
C ASP A 118 0.40 11.82 3.61
N LYS A 119 1.07 12.97 3.72
CA LYS A 119 0.46 14.26 3.42
C LYS A 119 0.49 14.47 1.91
N PRO A 120 -0.58 14.96 1.26
CA PRO A 120 -0.56 15.22 -0.17
C PRO A 120 0.46 16.30 -0.44
N ILE A 121 1.25 16.09 -1.47
CA ILE A 121 2.16 17.11 -1.98
C ILE A 121 1.35 18.19 -2.72
N HIS A 122 0.23 17.83 -3.33
CA HIS A 122 -0.62 18.72 -4.11
C HIS A 122 -2.10 18.60 -3.73
N GLY A 123 -2.74 19.76 -3.51
CA GLY A 123 -4.19 19.88 -3.42
C GLY A 123 -4.84 19.26 -2.18
N VAL A 124 -6.18 19.27 -2.20
CA VAL A 124 -7.00 18.54 -1.24
C VAL A 124 -7.23 17.13 -1.75
N TYR A 125 -7.32 16.18 -0.82
CA TYR A 125 -7.67 14.81 -1.14
C TYR A 125 -8.92 14.72 -2.02
N LYS A 126 -8.80 14.02 -3.13
CA LYS A 126 -9.90 13.80 -4.06
C LYS A 126 -10.34 12.34 -3.96
N ALA A 127 -11.51 12.12 -3.38
CA ALA A 127 -12.08 10.79 -3.34
C ALA A 127 -12.54 10.37 -4.75
N VAL A 128 -12.23 9.13 -5.14
CA VAL A 128 -12.65 8.54 -6.42
C VAL A 128 -13.85 7.61 -6.23
N ASN A 129 -13.84 6.83 -5.15
CA ASN A 129 -14.92 5.92 -4.81
C ASN A 129 -16.04 6.67 -4.07
N LYS A 130 -17.17 6.87 -4.74
CA LYS A 130 -18.34 7.55 -4.15
C LYS A 130 -19.12 6.67 -3.15
N LYS A 131 -18.97 5.35 -3.24
CA LYS A 131 -19.62 4.35 -2.37
C LYS A 131 -18.84 4.09 -1.08
N ARG A 132 -17.57 4.53 -1.02
CA ARG A 132 -16.74 4.44 0.18
C ARG A 132 -17.56 4.83 1.41
N HIS A 133 -17.31 4.10 2.49
CA HIS A 133 -17.83 4.45 3.79
C HIS A 133 -17.37 5.85 4.22
N LYS A 134 -18.31 6.79 4.24
CA LYS A 134 -18.14 8.15 4.77
C LYS A 134 -18.36 8.10 6.28
N ASN A 135 -17.48 7.43 7.03
CA ASN A 135 -17.52 7.66 8.48
C ASN A 135 -16.88 9.01 8.77
N GLU A 136 -17.67 10.08 8.66
CA GLU A 136 -17.21 11.44 8.94
C GLU A 136 -16.82 11.62 10.42
N THR A 137 -17.22 10.66 11.28
CA THR A 137 -16.87 10.63 12.71
C THR A 137 -15.52 9.97 13.01
N ILE A 138 -14.97 9.13 12.11
CA ILE A 138 -13.66 8.52 12.31
C ILE A 138 -12.57 9.52 11.93
N LYS A 139 -11.91 10.09 12.94
CA LYS A 139 -10.74 10.94 12.74
C LYS A 139 -9.60 10.09 12.18
N SER A 140 -9.19 10.39 10.94
CA SER A 140 -7.99 9.81 10.35
C SER A 140 -6.76 10.13 11.21
N LYS A 141 -5.92 9.14 11.49
CA LYS A 141 -4.61 9.36 12.10
C LYS A 141 -3.72 10.11 11.12
N LYS A 142 -3.23 11.28 11.54
CA LYS A 142 -2.24 12.08 10.81
C LYS A 142 -0.92 12.02 11.56
N LEU A 143 0.17 11.85 10.83
CA LEU A 143 1.51 11.87 11.40
C LEU A 143 2.01 13.30 11.58
N ASN A 144 2.77 13.52 12.65
CA ASN A 144 3.56 14.72 12.80
C ASN A 144 4.91 14.54 12.08
N TRP A 145 5.04 15.14 10.90
CA TRP A 145 6.26 15.11 10.09
C TRP A 145 7.47 15.77 10.76
N GLY A 146 7.24 16.69 11.70
CA GLY A 146 8.30 17.26 12.53
C GLY A 146 8.91 16.21 13.46
N ASP A 147 8.07 15.40 14.10
CA ASP A 147 8.50 14.34 15.00
C ASP A 147 9.15 13.18 14.22
N TRP A 148 8.59 12.84 13.06
CA TRP A 148 9.22 11.88 12.14
C TRP A 148 10.63 12.30 11.74
N ARG A 149 10.82 13.54 11.28
CA ARG A 149 12.14 14.09 10.95
C ARG A 149 13.12 14.05 12.12
N GLN A 150 12.63 14.29 13.35
CA GLN A 150 13.45 14.20 14.55
C GLN A 150 13.88 12.75 14.82
N ALA A 151 12.98 11.77 14.65
CA ALA A 151 13.31 10.36 14.79
C ALA A 151 14.39 9.93 13.78
N VAL A 152 14.22 10.27 12.49
CA VAL A 152 15.21 10.01 11.42
C VAL A 152 16.58 10.64 11.76
N LYS A 153 16.59 11.87 12.27
CA LYS A 153 17.83 12.55 12.67
C LYS A 153 18.51 11.85 13.84
N LYS A 154 17.76 11.38 14.84
CA LYS A 154 18.28 10.65 16.00
C LYS A 154 18.84 9.28 15.62
N ASP A 155 18.27 8.64 14.59
CA ASP A 155 18.80 7.41 13.98
C ASP A 155 20.02 7.65 13.07
N LYS A 156 20.57 8.88 13.05
CA LYS A 156 21.77 9.27 12.30
C LYS A 156 21.69 8.95 10.80
N LYS A 157 20.49 9.03 10.21
CA LYS A 157 20.25 8.71 8.80
C LYS A 157 20.76 7.31 8.41
N LYS A 158 20.66 6.33 9.31
CA LYS A 158 20.66 4.91 8.92
C LYS A 158 19.32 4.61 8.24
N TYR A 159 19.22 3.60 7.39
CA TYR A 159 17.98 3.30 6.65
C TYR A 159 17.78 1.79 6.60
N ILE A 160 16.54 1.29 6.65
CA ILE A 160 16.26 -0.15 6.60
C ILE A 160 16.79 -0.74 5.28
N THR A 161 16.41 -0.13 4.16
CA THR A 161 16.85 -0.50 2.81
C THR A 161 17.62 0.65 2.14
N GLU A 162 18.19 0.37 0.97
CA GLU A 162 18.71 1.43 0.09
C GLU A 162 17.58 2.28 -0.49
N TYR A 163 16.42 1.67 -0.77
CA TYR A 163 15.26 2.38 -1.33
C TYR A 163 14.71 3.45 -0.37
N ALA A 164 14.69 3.16 0.94
CA ALA A 164 14.34 4.11 1.99
C ALA A 164 15.16 5.42 1.98
N LYS A 165 16.34 5.45 1.33
CA LYS A 165 17.17 6.66 1.23
C LYS A 165 16.64 7.69 0.23
N THR A 166 15.81 7.26 -0.70
CA THR A 166 15.40 8.07 -1.85
C THR A 166 14.57 9.28 -1.42
N THR A 167 13.58 9.08 -0.54
CA THR A 167 12.74 10.15 -0.01
C THR A 167 12.37 9.90 1.45
N ILE A 168 11.94 10.95 2.17
CA ILE A 168 11.43 10.81 3.54
C ILE A 168 10.10 10.04 3.61
N HIS A 169 9.39 9.92 2.48
CA HIS A 169 8.17 9.15 2.34
C HIS A 169 8.50 7.66 2.17
N GLU A 170 9.46 7.34 1.31
CA GLU A 170 9.97 5.95 1.18
C GLU A 170 10.57 5.48 2.50
N ASP A 171 11.30 6.35 3.20
CA ASP A 171 11.81 6.02 4.52
C ASP A 171 10.69 5.67 5.51
N LEU A 172 9.56 6.40 5.45
CA LEU A 172 8.40 6.14 6.29
C LEU A 172 7.77 4.78 5.95
N ALA A 173 7.54 4.50 4.66
CA ALA A 173 6.94 3.24 4.20
C ALA A 173 7.80 2.03 4.56
N GLU A 174 9.09 2.06 4.23
CA GLU A 174 10.04 0.98 4.54
C GLU A 174 10.21 0.78 6.05
N SER A 175 10.26 1.86 6.82
CA SER A 175 10.35 1.76 8.29
C SER A 175 9.05 1.25 8.91
N PHE A 176 7.89 1.58 8.35
CA PHE A 176 6.61 1.06 8.82
C PHE A 176 6.53 -0.45 8.58
N THR A 177 6.94 -0.94 7.40
CA THR A 177 6.99 -2.37 7.10
C THR A 177 7.90 -3.10 8.10
N ALA A 178 9.08 -2.54 8.41
CA ALA A 178 9.99 -3.11 9.41
C ALA A 178 9.40 -3.08 10.84
N TRP A 179 8.73 -1.99 11.22
CA TRP A 179 8.03 -1.89 12.51
C TRP A 179 6.87 -2.88 12.63
N LEU A 180 6.08 -3.05 11.56
CA LEU A 180 5.00 -4.01 11.51
C LEU A 180 5.53 -5.44 11.67
N ALA A 181 6.62 -5.76 10.96
CA ALA A 181 7.29 -7.05 11.10
C ALA A 181 7.76 -7.28 12.54
N LEU A 182 8.38 -6.27 13.15
CA LEU A 182 8.89 -6.33 14.52
C LEU A 182 7.79 -6.51 15.58
N ARG A 183 6.65 -5.82 15.46
CA ARG A 183 5.61 -5.79 16.51
C ARG A 183 4.44 -6.75 16.30
N TYR A 184 4.10 -7.06 15.04
CA TYR A 184 2.89 -7.82 14.68
C TYR A 184 3.18 -9.11 13.89
N LYS A 185 4.42 -9.32 13.44
CA LYS A 185 4.84 -10.53 12.70
C LYS A 185 6.20 -11.03 13.17
N GLY A 186 6.49 -10.89 14.47
CA GLY A 186 7.76 -11.27 15.07
C GLY A 186 8.05 -12.78 15.00
N ASP A 187 7.05 -13.60 14.72
CA ASP A 187 7.14 -15.04 14.41
C ASP A 187 7.68 -15.32 12.99
N ARG A 188 7.56 -14.34 12.08
CA ARG A 188 8.06 -14.44 10.69
C ARG A 188 9.49 -13.95 10.51
N ILE A 189 10.11 -13.35 11.54
CA ILE A 189 11.49 -12.85 11.48
C ILE A 189 12.34 -13.40 12.63
N SER A 190 13.62 -13.68 12.33
CA SER A 190 14.59 -14.16 13.32
C SER A 190 14.94 -13.09 14.35
N ASP A 191 15.42 -13.51 15.52
CA ASP A 191 15.86 -12.58 16.56
C ASP A 191 17.03 -11.69 16.11
N LEU A 192 17.88 -12.18 15.21
CA LEU A 192 18.93 -11.38 14.57
C LEU A 192 18.34 -10.26 13.71
N GLN A 193 17.26 -10.54 12.96
CA GLN A 193 16.55 -9.51 12.19
C GLN A 193 15.87 -8.50 13.10
N LYS A 194 15.23 -8.94 14.20
CA LYS A 194 14.63 -8.04 15.20
C LYS A 194 15.67 -7.09 15.77
N GLN A 195 16.79 -7.63 16.26
CA GLN A 195 17.91 -6.82 16.78
C GLN A 195 18.49 -5.90 15.72
N ALA A 196 18.61 -6.35 14.47
CA ALA A 196 19.09 -5.50 13.38
C ALA A 196 18.17 -4.29 13.15
N ILE A 197 16.85 -4.50 13.13
CA ILE A 197 15.86 -3.41 12.98
C ILE A 197 15.95 -2.45 14.18
N GLU A 198 15.88 -2.98 15.40
CA GLU A 198 15.88 -2.18 16.63
C GLU A 198 17.17 -1.38 16.80
N ASN A 199 18.34 -1.94 16.43
CA ASN A 199 19.61 -1.22 16.50
C ASN A 199 19.81 -0.22 15.35
N LYS A 200 19.18 -0.45 14.19
CA LYS A 200 19.36 0.39 13.01
C LYS A 200 18.49 1.64 13.08
N ILE A 201 17.23 1.52 13.52
CA ILE A 201 16.24 2.61 13.50
C ILE A 201 15.44 2.78 14.81
N PRO A 202 16.07 2.74 16.00
CA PRO A 202 15.37 2.67 17.29
C PRO A 202 14.39 3.82 17.53
N ASN A 203 14.71 5.04 17.07
CA ASN A 203 13.86 6.20 17.31
C ASN A 203 12.63 6.21 16.41
N ARG A 204 12.71 5.63 15.20
CA ARG A 204 11.54 5.47 14.33
C ARG A 204 10.62 4.35 14.79
N ILE A 205 11.18 3.25 15.31
CA ILE A 205 10.38 2.21 15.98
C ILE A 205 9.60 2.83 17.14
N LYS A 206 10.28 3.57 18.02
CA LYS A 206 9.63 4.31 19.11
C LYS A 206 8.58 5.29 18.61
N PHE A 207 8.87 6.04 17.54
CA PHE A 207 7.90 6.96 16.95
C PHE A 207 6.60 6.24 16.58
N PHE A 208 6.66 5.06 15.94
CA PHE A 208 5.47 4.29 15.58
C PHE A 208 4.76 3.68 16.80
N ASP A 209 5.51 3.17 17.78
CA ASP A 209 4.95 2.64 19.04
C ASP A 209 4.07 3.69 19.76
N GLU A 210 4.43 4.97 19.66
CA GLU A 210 3.72 6.09 20.30
C GLU A 210 2.50 6.60 19.49
N GLN A 211 2.21 6.04 18.31
CA GLN A 211 1.14 6.55 17.45
C GLN A 211 -0.26 6.06 17.84
N GLN A 212 -0.41 5.03 18.68
CA GLN A 212 -1.74 4.49 19.01
C GLN A 212 -2.56 4.18 17.75
N PHE A 213 -1.95 3.52 16.77
CA PHE A 213 -2.62 3.14 15.53
C PHE A 213 -3.72 2.11 15.80
N ASP A 214 -4.84 2.21 15.07
CA ASP A 214 -5.81 1.12 15.00
C ASP A 214 -5.25 0.03 14.07
N MET A 215 -4.74 -1.02 14.69
CA MET A 215 -4.03 -2.11 14.00
C MET A 215 -4.91 -3.31 13.70
N HIS A 216 -6.20 -3.31 14.11
CA HIS A 216 -7.12 -4.39 13.78
C HIS A 216 -7.14 -4.64 12.26
N PRO A 217 -7.09 -5.91 11.79
CA PRO A 217 -7.24 -7.15 12.56
C PRO A 217 -5.93 -7.71 13.14
N LEU A 218 -4.80 -7.02 12.98
CA LEU A 218 -3.53 -7.44 13.54
C LEU A 218 -3.53 -7.24 15.06
N VAL A 219 -3.04 -8.25 15.77
CA VAL A 219 -2.84 -8.24 17.22
C VAL A 219 -1.35 -8.22 17.51
N LEU A 220 -0.95 -7.56 18.60
CA LEU A 220 0.44 -7.55 19.03
C LEU A 220 0.91 -8.98 19.28
N ASN A 221 2.10 -9.31 18.80
CA ASN A 221 2.75 -10.55 19.20
C ASN A 221 3.28 -10.33 20.62
N ASN A 222 2.72 -11.08 21.58
CA ASN A 222 3.19 -11.12 22.97
C ASN A 222 4.59 -11.76 23.06
#